data_AF-A0A7K3Y249-F1
#
_entry.id   AF-A0A7K3Y249-F1
#
_cell.length_a   1.000
_cell.length_b   1.000
_cell.length_c   1.000
_cell.angle_alpha   90.00
_cell.angle_beta   90.00
_cell.angle_gamma   90.00
#
_symmetry.space_group_name_H-M   'P 1'
#
loop_
_entity.id
_entity.type
_entity.pdbx_description
1 polymer ?
#
loop_
_entity_poly.entity_id
_entity_poly.type
_entity_poly.pdbx_seq_one_letter_code
_entity_poly.pdbx_strand_id
1 'polypeptide(L)'
;MQGEASDEEFAEYRRRTERIVEAILDIPAETLFSIQDVDTGIPERARIFRSVPCAKCGEMTAESRVRVEDGKLVCYACSEEYTRRL
;
A
#
# COMPACT_ATOMS: atom_id res chain seq x y z
N MET A 1 28.78 2.23 7.91
CA MET A 1 27.62 2.43 8.81
C MET A 1 27.41 1.13 9.56
N GLN A 2 27.63 1.11 10.87
CA GLN A 2 27.14 0.01 11.71
C GLN A 2 25.68 0.34 12.02
N GLY A 3 24.76 -0.51 11.56
CA GLY A 3 23.31 -0.28 11.57
C GLY A 3 22.63 -0.75 12.86
N GLU A 4 23.35 -0.82 13.97
CA GLU A 4 22.84 -1.35 15.24
C GLU A 4 22.92 -0.26 16.31
N ALA A 5 21.76 0.08 16.87
CA ALA A 5 21.66 0.98 18.02
C ALA A 5 21.95 0.20 19.31
N SER A 6 22.64 0.84 20.25
CA SER A 6 22.79 0.33 21.61
C SER A 6 21.47 0.35 22.38
N ASP A 7 21.41 -0.41 23.48
CA ASP A 7 20.25 -0.45 24.37
C ASP A 7 19.90 0.94 24.94
N GLU A 8 20.93 1.76 25.23
CA GLU A 8 20.76 3.12 25.73
C GLU A 8 20.15 4.04 24.66
N GLU A 9 20.65 3.97 23.43
CA GLU A 9 20.11 4.72 22.29
C GLU A 9 18.66 4.32 22.00
N PHE A 10 18.34 3.03 22.10
CA PHE A 10 16.98 2.52 21.91
C PHE A 10 16.02 2.99 23.02
N ALA A 11 16.48 2.96 24.28
CA ALA A 11 15.70 3.45 25.41
C ALA A 11 15.46 4.97 25.32
N GLU A 12 16.45 5.74 24.87
CA GLU A 12 16.29 7.17 24.63
C GLU A 12 15.30 7.45 23.48
N TYR A 13 15.45 6.76 22.36
CA TYR A 13 14.54 6.86 21.22
C TYR A 13 13.10 6.61 21.65
N ARG A 14 12.88 5.54 22.44
CA ARG A 14 11.56 5.20 22.96
C ARG A 14 10.98 6.32 23.81
N ARG A 15 11.73 6.83 24.80
CA ARG A 15 11.28 7.95 25.66
C ARG A 15 10.90 9.20 24.86
N ARG A 16 11.67 9.52 23.82
CA ARG A 16 11.39 10.68 22.95
C ARG A 16 10.13 10.45 22.11
N THR A 17 10.00 9.25 21.55
CA THR A 17 8.86 8.88 20.71
C THR A 17 7.57 8.84 21.51
N GLU A 18 7.57 8.21 22.69
CA GLU A 18 6.40 8.14 23.58
C GLU A 18 5.86 9.54 23.90
N ARG A 19 6.75 10.46 24.29
CA ARG A 19 6.34 11.86 24.55
C ARG A 19 5.66 12.53 23.37
N ILE A 20 6.18 12.32 22.16
CA ILE A 20 5.62 12.92 20.94
C ILE A 20 4.29 12.25 20.59
N VAL A 21 4.20 10.93 20.73
CA VAL A 21 2.97 10.18 20.48
C VAL A 21 1.86 10.64 21.43
N GLU A 22 2.15 10.73 22.72
CA GLU A 22 1.21 11.25 23.73
C GLU A 22 0.74 12.66 23.38
N ALA A 23 1.69 13.56 23.05
CA ALA A 23 1.35 14.92 22.66
C ALA A 23 0.45 14.97 21.41
N ILE A 24 0.72 14.15 20.38
CA ILE A 24 -0.11 14.11 19.16
C ILE A 24 -1.51 13.59 19.46
N LEU A 25 -1.64 12.58 20.33
CA LEU A 25 -2.93 11.99 20.70
C LEU A 25 -3.80 12.94 21.53
N ASP A 26 -3.19 13.83 22.31
CA ASP A 26 -3.89 14.83 23.13
C ASP A 26 -4.28 16.11 22.36
N ILE A 27 -3.69 16.36 21.19
CA ILE A 27 -4.03 17.54 20.38
C ILE A 27 -5.44 17.35 19.79
N PRO A 28 -6.34 18.35 19.88
CA PRO A 28 -7.64 18.30 19.23
C PRO A 28 -7.51 18.03 17.73
N ALA A 29 -8.37 17.16 17.19
CA ALA A 29 -8.27 16.70 15.81
C ALA A 29 -8.32 17.86 14.80
N GLU A 30 -9.09 18.92 15.09
CA GLU A 30 -9.25 20.12 14.26
C GLU A 30 -7.97 20.96 14.16
N THR A 31 -7.01 20.76 15.08
CA THR A 31 -5.68 21.40 15.01
C THR A 31 -4.76 20.67 14.05
N LEU A 32 -4.93 19.34 13.89
CA LEU A 32 -4.11 18.49 13.04
C LEU A 32 -4.72 18.31 11.64
N PHE A 33 -6.04 18.31 11.54
CA PHE A 33 -6.79 17.92 10.35
C PHE A 33 -7.82 18.98 9.97
N SER A 34 -8.05 19.14 8.67
CA SER A 34 -9.22 19.84 8.15
C SER A 34 -10.40 18.87 8.08
N ILE A 35 -11.40 19.07 8.93
CA ILE A 35 -12.58 18.20 9.02
C ILE A 35 -13.79 18.98 8.50
N GLN A 36 -14.45 18.44 7.48
CA GLN A 36 -15.58 19.08 6.80
C GLN A 36 -16.58 18.01 6.33
N ASP A 37 -17.87 18.35 6.40
CA ASP A 37 -18.90 17.55 5.75
C ASP A 37 -18.82 17.74 4.24
N VAL A 38 -18.80 16.63 3.50
CA VAL A 38 -18.70 16.62 2.04
C VAL A 38 -19.84 15.80 1.44
N ASP A 39 -20.50 16.36 0.43
CA ASP A 39 -21.49 15.63 -0.37
C ASP A 39 -20.76 14.94 -1.54
N THR A 40 -20.41 13.66 -1.34
CA THR A 40 -19.68 12.85 -2.32
C THR A 40 -20.40 11.54 -2.54
N GLY A 41 -20.34 11.02 -3.77
CA GLY A 41 -20.81 9.67 -4.06
C GLY A 41 -19.94 8.65 -3.32
N ILE A 42 -20.57 7.81 -2.49
CA ILE A 42 -19.89 6.68 -1.85
C ILE A 42 -19.38 5.75 -2.97
N PRO A 43 -18.09 5.36 -2.97
CA PRO A 43 -17.56 4.41 -3.94
C PRO A 43 -18.35 3.10 -3.95
N GLU A 44 -18.41 2.45 -5.12
CA GLU A 44 -18.99 1.12 -5.19
C GLU A 44 -18.24 0.13 -4.29
N ARG A 45 -18.93 -0.93 -3.86
CA ARG A 45 -18.29 -2.00 -3.09
C ARG A 45 -17.18 -2.64 -3.91
N ALA A 46 -16.11 -3.05 -3.23
CA ALA A 46 -15.03 -3.79 -3.86
C ALA A 46 -15.57 -5.01 -4.63
N ARG A 47 -15.32 -5.04 -5.94
CA ARG A 47 -15.73 -6.14 -6.81
C ARG A 47 -14.89 -7.39 -6.54
N ILE A 48 -15.56 -8.54 -6.42
CA ILE A 48 -14.88 -9.84 -6.43
C ILE A 48 -14.64 -10.24 -7.89
N PHE A 49 -13.37 -10.21 -8.28
CA PHE A 49 -12.94 -10.60 -9.62
C PHE A 49 -12.86 -12.13 -9.73
N ARG A 50 -13.13 -12.65 -10.92
CA ARG A 50 -12.87 -14.07 -11.20
C ARG A 50 -11.37 -14.34 -11.13
N SER A 51 -11.01 -15.52 -10.64
CA SER A 51 -9.64 -16.00 -10.69
C SER A 51 -9.39 -16.70 -12.02
N VAL A 52 -8.33 -16.31 -12.71
CA VAL A 52 -7.88 -16.89 -13.98
C VAL A 52 -6.43 -17.36 -13.84
N PRO A 53 -6.05 -18.51 -14.43
CA PRO A 53 -4.67 -18.98 -14.36
C PRO A 53 -3.77 -18.13 -15.27
N CYS A 54 -2.58 -17.77 -14.78
CA CYS A 54 -1.54 -17.16 -15.60
C CYS A 54 -1.03 -18.17 -16.63
N ALA A 55 -0.96 -17.78 -17.90
CA ALA A 55 -0.47 -18.65 -18.98
C ALA A 55 1.04 -18.97 -18.90
N LYS A 56 1.81 -18.25 -18.08
CA LYS A 56 3.26 -18.48 -17.88
C LYS A 56 3.54 -19.31 -16.61
N CYS A 57 3.07 -18.88 -15.44
CA CYS A 57 3.36 -19.56 -14.17
C CYS A 57 2.25 -20.51 -13.67
N GLY A 58 1.04 -20.45 -14.23
CA GLY A 58 -0.09 -21.29 -13.81
C GLY A 58 -0.82 -20.82 -12.54
N GLU A 59 -0.31 -19.84 -11.82
CA GLU A 59 -0.94 -19.33 -10.58
C GLU A 59 -2.27 -18.62 -10.86
N MET A 60 -3.21 -18.75 -9.93
CA MET A 60 -4.51 -18.09 -10.01
C MET A 60 -4.38 -16.60 -9.68
N THR A 61 -4.78 -15.75 -10.63
CA THR A 61 -4.71 -14.29 -10.52
C THR A 61 -6.08 -13.68 -10.75
N ALA A 62 -6.41 -12.60 -10.05
CA ALA A 62 -7.64 -11.84 -10.31
C ALA A 62 -7.67 -11.34 -11.77
N GLU A 63 -8.81 -11.45 -12.46
CA GLU A 63 -8.97 -11.03 -13.86
C GLU A 63 -8.64 -9.54 -14.10
N SER A 64 -8.74 -8.70 -13.06
CA SER A 64 -8.34 -7.28 -13.13
C SER A 64 -6.82 -7.05 -13.05
N ARG A 65 -6.03 -8.09 -12.75
CA ARG A 65 -4.58 -8.01 -12.53
C ARG A 65 -3.77 -8.85 -13.53
N VAL A 66 -4.38 -9.19 -14.67
CA VAL A 66 -3.70 -9.85 -15.79
C VAL A 66 -3.58 -8.90 -16.98
N ARG A 67 -2.55 -9.09 -17.79
CA ARG A 67 -2.38 -8.48 -19.11
C ARG A 67 -2.67 -9.51 -20.20
N VAL A 68 -3.07 -9.02 -21.38
CA VAL A 68 -3.19 -9.84 -22.58
C VAL A 68 -1.88 -9.75 -23.35
N GLU A 69 -1.18 -10.87 -23.50
CA GLU A 69 0.03 -11.02 -24.33
C GLU A 69 -0.22 -12.12 -25.35
N ASP A 70 -0.20 -11.80 -26.64
CA ASP A 70 -0.50 -12.74 -27.73
C ASP A 70 -1.79 -13.57 -27.52
N GLY A 71 -2.84 -12.91 -27.02
CA GLY A 71 -4.13 -13.54 -26.73
C GLY A 71 -4.17 -14.39 -25.46
N LYS A 72 -3.08 -14.46 -24.69
CA LYS A 72 -2.98 -15.19 -23.43
C LYS A 72 -3.07 -14.25 -22.23
N LEU A 73 -3.69 -14.72 -21.14
CA LEU A 73 -3.77 -13.99 -19.88
C LEU A 73 -2.51 -14.23 -19.05
N VAL A 74 -1.76 -13.18 -18.73
CA VAL A 74 -0.48 -13.25 -18.02
C VAL A 74 -0.53 -12.34 -16.80
N CYS A 75 -0.16 -12.84 -15.62
CA CYS A 75 -0.13 -12.03 -14.39
C CYS A 75 0.93 -10.91 -14.48
N TYR A 76 0.77 -9.82 -13.73
CA TYR A 76 1.72 -8.70 -13.77
C TYR A 76 3.18 -9.08 -13.49
N ALA A 77 3.42 -10.09 -12.65
CA ALA A 77 4.77 -10.55 -12.33
C ALA A 77 5.45 -11.26 -13.52
N CYS A 78 4.68 -11.93 -14.37
CA CYS A 78 5.19 -12.63 -15.55
C CYS A 78 5.05 -11.82 -16.84
N SER A 79 4.26 -10.74 -16.83
CA SER A 79 4.08 -9.89 -18.00
C SER A 79 5.31 -9.03 -18.24
N GLU A 80 5.66 -8.81 -19.50
CA GLU A 80 6.72 -7.87 -19.82
C GLU A 80 6.21 -6.43 -19.69
N GLU A 81 7.03 -5.56 -19.11
CA GLU A 81 6.73 -4.14 -19.07
C GLU A 81 7.05 -3.52 -20.42
N TYR A 82 6.01 -3.15 -21.16
CA TYR A 82 6.18 -2.38 -22.38
C TYR A 82 6.41 -0.90 -22.05
N THR A 83 7.68 -0.52 -21.94
CA THR A 83 8.09 0.89 -21.86
C THR A 83 8.53 1.42 -23.22
N ARG A 84 8.09 2.64 -23.57
CA ARG A 84 8.57 3.41 -24.73
C ARG A 84 9.52 4.55 -24.34
N ARG A 85 9.89 4.63 -23.06
CA ARG A 85 10.85 5.61 -22.55
C ARG A 85 12.13 4.87 -22.18
N LEU A 86 13.25 5.32 -22.77
CA LEU A 86 14.61 4.95 -22.38
C LEU A 86 14.86 5.33 -20.93
#